data_AF-A0A179UUU7-F1
#
_entry.id   AF-A0A179UUU7-F1
#
_cell.length_a   1.000
_cell.length_b   1.000
_cell.length_c   1.000
_cell.angle_alpha   90.00
_cell.angle_beta   90.00
_cell.angle_gamma   90.00
#
_symmetry.space_group_name_H-M   'P 1'
#
loop_
_entity.id
_entity.type
_entity.pdbx_description
1 polymer ?
#
loop_
_entity_poly.entity_id
_entity_poly.type
_entity_poly.pdbx_seq_one_letter_code
_entity_poly.pdbx_strand_id
1 'polypeptide(L)'
;MQATVDPIEYLQLPKEFHPSASRAVDSIYDTVHRSDPSHDASRYTLPNDCLPIVGEAQKLYQKRMSLLGVSALSSHLAVLRRKFSAGGQHDTVIVPLVAIENAQVYVGDKEGNNIKIDWSWEKPLFALKHTDFNIDDGKQVGAIIVHFPRNSTNDK
;
A
#
# COMPACT_ATOMS: atom_id res chain seq x y z
N MET A 1 -2.41 -14.79 14.73
CA MET A 1 -1.12 -14.54 14.06
C MET A 1 -1.41 -14.59 12.57
N GLN A 2 -1.38 -13.46 11.89
CA GLN A 2 -1.61 -13.40 10.44
C GLN A 2 -0.26 -13.64 9.77
N ALA A 3 -0.18 -14.61 8.86
CA ALA A 3 1.07 -15.08 8.28
C ALA A 3 1.78 -13.95 7.51
N THR A 4 3.08 -13.79 7.75
CA THR A 4 3.98 -13.04 6.88
C THR A 4 4.02 -13.72 5.52
N VAL A 5 3.70 -13.00 4.45
CA VAL A 5 3.84 -13.50 3.08
C VAL A 5 5.15 -12.94 2.59
N ASP A 6 6.25 -13.67 2.67
CA ASP A 6 7.53 -13.19 2.14
C ASP A 6 7.35 -12.82 0.66
N PRO A 7 7.51 -11.54 0.22
CA PRO A 7 8.31 -10.44 0.81
C PRO A 7 7.57 -9.29 1.54
N ILE A 8 6.28 -9.41 1.83
CA ILE A 8 5.45 -8.42 2.53
C ILE A 8 5.05 -8.82 3.95
N GLU A 9 4.76 -7.81 4.77
CA GLU A 9 4.10 -7.98 6.07
C GLU A 9 2.74 -7.28 6.06
N TYR A 10 1.73 -7.90 6.67
CA TYR A 10 0.47 -7.23 6.95
C TYR A 10 0.57 -6.43 8.25
N LEU A 11 0.35 -5.13 8.17
CA LEU A 11 0.08 -4.29 9.32
C LEU A 11 -1.42 -4.36 9.65
N GLN A 12 -1.78 -3.89 10.84
CA GLN A 12 -3.17 -3.89 11.28
C GLN A 12 -3.63 -2.47 11.60
N LEU A 13 -4.58 -1.95 10.81
CA LEU A 13 -5.24 -0.70 11.16
C LEU A 13 -6.28 -0.95 12.27
N PRO A 14 -6.41 -0.03 13.24
CA PRO A 14 -7.43 -0.15 14.28
C PRO A 14 -8.83 -0.03 13.67
N LYS A 15 -9.82 -0.74 14.22
CA LYS A 15 -11.20 -0.71 13.71
C LYS A 15 -11.83 0.69 13.74
N GLU A 16 -11.40 1.53 14.68
CA GLU A 16 -11.78 2.95 14.78
C GLU A 16 -11.44 3.74 13.51
N PHE A 17 -10.58 3.19 12.66
CA PHE A 17 -10.16 3.80 11.42
C PHE A 17 -11.18 3.64 10.28
N HIS A 18 -12.18 2.77 10.44
CA HIS A 18 -13.21 2.49 9.42
C HIS A 18 -13.85 3.76 8.83
N PRO A 19 -14.29 4.77 9.61
CA PRO A 19 -14.91 5.97 9.02
C PRO A 19 -13.94 6.77 8.13
N SER A 20 -12.66 6.83 8.49
CA SER A 20 -11.64 7.49 7.68
C SER A 20 -11.31 6.70 6.42
N ALA A 21 -11.23 5.37 6.53
CA ALA A 21 -11.06 4.50 5.37
C ALA A 21 -12.22 4.62 4.37
N SER A 22 -13.47 4.59 4.85
CA SER A 22 -14.65 4.78 3.98
C SER A 22 -14.63 6.12 3.25
N ARG A 23 -14.35 7.23 3.96
CA ARG A 23 -14.24 8.55 3.31
C ARG A 23 -13.12 8.60 2.27
N ALA A 24 -11.97 8.01 2.58
CA ALA A 24 -10.87 7.96 1.64
C ALA A 24 -11.26 7.15 0.38
N VAL A 25 -11.88 5.98 0.54
CA VAL A 25 -12.42 5.18 -0.57
C VAL A 25 -13.32 6.01 -1.45
N ASP A 26 -14.32 6.68 -0.87
CA ASP A 26 -15.27 7.53 -1.62
C ASP A 26 -14.54 8.66 -2.38
N SER A 27 -13.58 9.31 -1.71
CA SER A 27 -12.83 10.44 -2.29
C SER A 27 -11.94 10.06 -3.47
N ILE A 28 -11.42 8.82 -3.50
CA ILE A 28 -10.50 8.38 -4.55
C ILE A 28 -11.19 7.55 -5.62
N TYR A 29 -12.39 7.02 -5.37
CA TYR A 29 -13.03 6.02 -6.24
C TYR A 29 -13.11 6.47 -7.69
N ASP A 30 -13.62 7.68 -7.95
CA ASP A 30 -13.73 8.21 -9.31
C ASP A 30 -12.36 8.38 -9.99
N THR A 31 -11.33 8.81 -9.24
CA THR A 31 -9.97 8.94 -9.76
C THR A 31 -9.39 7.58 -10.13
N VAL A 32 -9.57 6.58 -9.26
CA VAL A 32 -9.14 5.21 -9.54
C VAL A 32 -9.88 4.69 -10.77
N HIS A 33 -11.22 4.71 -10.74
CA HIS A 33 -12.09 4.16 -11.78
C HIS A 33 -11.85 4.75 -13.17
N ARG A 34 -11.65 6.06 -13.27
CA ARG A 34 -11.55 6.78 -14.56
C ARG A 34 -10.12 7.08 -15.02
N SER A 35 -9.11 6.65 -14.26
CA SER A 35 -7.73 6.95 -14.63
C SER A 35 -7.32 6.31 -15.95
N ASP A 36 -6.36 6.93 -16.63
CA ASP A 36 -5.87 6.50 -17.94
C ASP A 36 -5.21 5.11 -17.86
N PRO A 37 -5.65 4.11 -18.66
CA PRO A 37 -5.10 2.76 -18.66
C PRO A 37 -3.72 2.63 -19.33
N SER A 38 -3.18 3.70 -19.94
CA SER A 38 -1.90 3.66 -20.66
C SER A 38 -0.68 3.41 -19.75
N HIS A 39 -0.82 3.57 -18.43
CA HIS A 39 0.26 3.42 -17.45
C HIS A 39 -0.05 2.33 -16.41
N ASP A 40 0.99 1.54 -16.09
CA ASP A 40 0.94 0.49 -15.05
C ASP A 40 0.83 1.08 -13.65
N ALA A 41 1.42 2.24 -13.41
CA ALA A 41 1.31 2.96 -12.16
C ALA A 41 1.23 4.46 -12.41
N SER A 42 0.20 5.09 -11.86
CA SER A 42 -0.01 6.53 -11.94
C SER A 42 -0.09 7.12 -10.54
N ARG A 43 0.58 8.26 -10.33
CA ARG A 43 0.60 8.98 -9.06
C ARG A 43 -0.28 10.22 -9.14
N TYR A 44 -1.08 10.43 -8.11
CA TYR A 44 -2.00 11.56 -7.99
C TYR A 44 -1.82 12.26 -6.64
N THR A 45 -2.23 13.53 -6.61
CA THR A 45 -2.34 14.30 -5.37
C THR A 45 -3.30 13.60 -4.42
N LEU A 46 -2.92 13.54 -3.13
CA LEU A 46 -3.79 13.01 -2.09
C LEU A 46 -4.94 13.96 -1.78
N PRO A 47 -6.20 13.50 -1.80
CA PRO A 47 -7.31 14.24 -1.22
C PRO A 47 -7.12 14.45 0.29
N ASN A 48 -7.68 15.53 0.84
CA ASN A 48 -7.59 15.82 2.27
C ASN A 48 -8.21 14.73 3.15
N ASP A 49 -9.24 14.04 2.65
CA ASP A 49 -9.89 12.93 3.35
C ASP A 49 -8.95 11.73 3.58
N CYS A 50 -7.84 11.66 2.84
CA CYS A 50 -6.82 10.62 2.98
C CYS A 50 -5.75 10.94 4.03
N LEU A 51 -5.66 12.19 4.52
CA LEU A 51 -4.62 12.61 5.47
C LEU A 51 -4.62 11.82 6.79
N PRO A 52 -5.78 11.47 7.39
CA PRO A 52 -5.79 10.59 8.56
C PRO A 52 -5.11 9.24 8.29
N ILE A 53 -5.21 8.72 7.05
CA ILE A 53 -4.65 7.42 6.67
C ILE A 53 -3.13 7.50 6.64
N VAL A 54 -2.59 8.57 6.08
CA VAL A 54 -1.15 8.82 6.08
C VAL A 54 -0.62 8.93 7.51
N GLY A 55 -1.33 9.66 8.38
CA GLY A 55 -0.97 9.79 9.78
C GLY A 55 -0.92 8.45 10.52
N GLU A 56 -1.90 7.58 10.28
CA GLU A 56 -1.94 6.26 10.92
C GLU A 56 -0.91 5.29 10.32
N ALA A 57 -0.70 5.31 9.00
CA ALA A 57 0.37 4.56 8.34
C ALA A 57 1.76 4.92 8.92
N GLN A 58 1.99 6.20 9.21
CA GLN A 58 3.21 6.65 9.88
C GLN A 58 3.34 6.09 11.30
N LYS A 59 2.27 6.07 12.10
CA LYS A 59 2.29 5.45 13.44
C LYS A 59 2.56 3.96 13.37
N LEU A 60 1.96 3.27 12.40
CA LEU A 60 2.18 1.84 12.19
C LEU A 60 3.63 1.55 11.84
N TYR A 61 4.22 2.33 10.93
CA TYR A 61 5.64 2.22 10.59
C TYR A 61 6.55 2.46 11.81
N GLN A 62 6.33 3.54 12.54
CA GLN A 62 7.07 3.88 13.76
C GLN A 62 7.00 2.74 14.79
N LYS A 63 5.80 2.23 15.06
CA LYS A 63 5.59 1.11 15.98
C LYS A 63 6.29 -0.15 15.50
N ARG A 64 6.21 -0.48 14.21
CA ARG A 64 6.78 -1.69 13.63
C ARG A 64 8.31 -1.68 13.65
N MET A 65 8.91 -0.51 13.44
CA MET A 65 10.36 -0.33 13.41
C MET A 65 10.94 0.04 14.79
N SER A 66 10.10 0.17 15.82
CA SER A 66 10.50 0.68 17.14
C SER A 66 11.21 2.04 17.07
N LEU A 67 10.70 2.93 16.21
CA LEU A 67 11.24 4.27 15.98
C LEU A 67 10.31 5.33 16.56
N LEU A 68 10.88 6.46 16.98
CA LEU A 68 10.13 7.64 17.43
C LEU A 68 10.41 8.82 16.50
N GLY A 69 9.37 9.56 16.14
CA GLY A 69 9.49 10.83 15.42
C GLY A 69 9.89 10.74 13.94
N VAL A 70 9.88 9.54 13.33
CA VAL A 70 10.18 9.40 11.90
C VAL A 70 8.98 9.83 11.06
N SER A 71 9.21 10.80 10.17
CA SER A 71 8.20 11.28 9.22
C SER A 71 8.27 10.53 7.89
N ALA A 72 7.13 10.43 7.21
CA ALA A 72 7.10 9.97 5.82
C ALA A 72 7.92 10.92 4.92
N LEU A 73 8.68 10.36 3.98
CA LEU A 73 9.37 11.11 2.92
C LEU A 73 8.39 11.64 1.89
N SER A 74 7.38 10.83 1.55
CA SER A 74 6.33 11.19 0.62
C SER A 74 5.09 10.34 0.87
N SER A 75 3.95 10.87 0.47
CA SER A 75 2.70 10.12 0.40
C SER A 75 1.93 10.56 -0.85
N HIS A 76 1.28 9.63 -1.53
CA HIS A 76 0.49 9.91 -2.73
C HIS A 76 -0.64 8.88 -2.90
N LEU A 77 -1.67 9.27 -3.67
CA LEU A 77 -2.62 8.31 -4.22
C LEU A 77 -1.95 7.62 -5.41
N ALA A 78 -2.01 6.29 -5.45
CA ALA A 78 -1.59 5.50 -6.57
C ALA A 78 -2.77 4.76 -7.19
N VAL A 79 -2.84 4.81 -8.53
CA VAL A 79 -3.63 3.87 -9.31
C VAL A 79 -2.69 2.88 -9.98
N LEU A 80 -2.94 1.60 -9.77
CA LEU A 80 -2.02 0.51 -10.09
C LEU A 80 -2.73 -0.49 -11.02
N ARG A 81 -2.00 -0.99 -12.02
CA ARG A 81 -2.44 -1.93 -13.06
C ARG A 81 -1.31 -2.86 -13.43
N ARG A 82 -1.65 -4.06 -13.91
CA ARG A 82 -0.73 -5.10 -14.41
C ARG A 82 0.40 -5.45 -13.44
N LYS A 83 1.40 -4.58 -13.28
CA LYS A 83 2.53 -4.75 -12.37
C LYS A 83 2.99 -3.44 -11.73
N PHE A 84 3.44 -3.52 -10.48
CA PHE A 84 4.18 -2.42 -9.83
C PHE A 84 5.14 -2.99 -8.79
N SER A 85 6.12 -2.19 -8.36
CA SER A 85 7.07 -2.60 -7.32
C SER A 85 7.09 -1.63 -6.15
N ALA A 86 7.32 -2.14 -4.94
CA ALA A 86 7.48 -1.35 -3.71
C ALA A 86 8.65 -1.87 -2.85
N GLY A 87 9.01 -1.13 -1.79
CA GLY A 87 10.02 -1.58 -0.82
C GLY A 87 11.48 -1.62 -1.35
N GLY A 88 11.76 -1.06 -2.53
CA GLY A 88 13.08 -1.09 -3.15
C GLY A 88 14.06 -0.06 -2.54
N GLN A 89 13.80 1.23 -2.75
CA GLN A 89 14.64 2.34 -2.27
C GLN A 89 14.20 2.89 -0.91
N HIS A 90 12.95 2.66 -0.56
CA HIS A 90 12.29 3.17 0.64
C HIS A 90 11.55 2.03 1.31
N ASP A 91 11.39 2.11 2.62
CA ASP A 91 10.40 1.28 3.30
C ASP A 91 9.02 1.82 2.91
N THR A 92 8.12 0.95 2.47
CA THR A 92 6.84 1.36 1.88
C THR A 92 5.67 0.78 2.67
N VAL A 93 4.78 1.63 3.15
CA VAL A 93 3.43 1.21 3.58
C VAL A 93 2.45 1.49 2.44
N ILE A 94 1.73 0.45 2.04
CA ILE A 94 0.66 0.49 1.05
C ILE A 94 -0.64 0.32 1.81
N VAL A 95 -1.55 1.27 1.71
CA VAL A 95 -2.91 1.14 2.26
C VAL A 95 -3.87 0.87 1.10
N PRO A 96 -4.30 -0.38 0.90
CA PRO A 96 -5.29 -0.73 -0.11
C PRO A 96 -6.61 -0.03 0.18
N LEU A 97 -7.28 0.50 -0.84
CA LEU A 97 -8.57 1.18 -0.64
C LEU A 97 -9.62 0.74 -1.66
N VAL A 98 -9.27 0.67 -2.94
CA VAL A 98 -10.22 0.37 -4.02
C VAL A 98 -9.73 -0.80 -4.86
N ALA A 99 -10.63 -1.73 -5.17
CA ALA A 99 -10.43 -2.76 -6.20
C ALA A 99 -11.58 -2.70 -7.20
N ILE A 100 -11.31 -2.24 -8.42
CA ILE A 100 -12.33 -2.13 -9.48
C ILE A 100 -12.62 -3.53 -10.03
N GLU A 101 -13.90 -3.85 -10.27
CA GLU A 101 -14.31 -5.14 -10.85
C GLU A 101 -13.76 -6.36 -10.10
N ASN A 102 -13.71 -6.26 -8.77
CA ASN A 102 -13.16 -7.29 -7.88
C ASN A 102 -11.74 -7.72 -8.29
N ALA A 103 -10.90 -6.75 -8.69
CA ALA A 103 -9.50 -6.98 -9.03
C ALA A 103 -8.77 -7.74 -7.93
N GLN A 104 -8.03 -8.77 -8.33
CA GLN A 104 -7.13 -9.50 -7.45
C GLN A 104 -5.71 -8.96 -7.61
N VAL A 105 -4.98 -8.97 -6.50
CA VAL A 105 -3.57 -8.59 -6.45
C VAL A 105 -2.78 -9.77 -5.93
N TYR A 106 -1.60 -9.96 -6.51
CA TYR A 106 -0.70 -11.05 -6.22
C TYR A 106 0.69 -10.52 -5.95
N VAL A 107 1.44 -11.22 -5.12
CA VAL A 107 2.87 -10.96 -4.89
C VAL A 107 3.65 -12.23 -5.18
N GLY A 108 4.82 -12.09 -5.80
CA GLY A 108 5.73 -13.21 -5.96
C GLY A 108 6.37 -13.58 -4.63
N ASP A 109 6.32 -14.86 -4.24
CA ASP A 109 7.08 -15.36 -3.10
C ASP A 109 8.52 -15.73 -3.50
N LYS A 110 9.32 -16.14 -2.51
CA LYS A 110 10.72 -16.56 -2.72
C LYS A 110 10.88 -17.82 -3.58
N GLU A 111 9.82 -18.61 -3.72
CA GLU A 111 9.81 -19.85 -4.51
C GLU A 111 9.34 -19.61 -5.95
N GLY A 112 8.98 -18.36 -6.28
CA GLY A 112 8.46 -17.97 -7.59
C GLY A 112 6.97 -18.22 -7.77
N ASN A 113 6.24 -18.55 -6.69
CA ASN A 113 4.78 -18.67 -6.73
C ASN A 113 4.13 -17.29 -6.60
N ASN A 114 2.96 -17.12 -7.20
CA ASN A 114 2.12 -15.95 -7.00
C ASN A 114 1.14 -16.19 -5.86
N ILE A 115 1.29 -15.42 -4.77
CA ILE A 115 0.40 -15.46 -3.62
C ILE A 115 -0.61 -14.32 -3.74
N LYS A 116 -1.90 -14.66 -3.72
CA LYS A 116 -2.97 -13.66 -3.65
C LYS A 116 -2.91 -12.92 -2.32
N ILE A 117 -2.94 -11.60 -2.37
CA ILE A 117 -2.93 -10.74 -1.19
C ILE A 117 -4.32 -10.16 -0.90
N ASP A 118 -4.55 -9.84 0.37
CA ASP A 118 -5.78 -9.18 0.80
C ASP A 118 -5.69 -7.68 0.46
N TRP A 119 -6.46 -7.23 -0.52
CA TRP A 119 -6.52 -5.83 -0.93
C TRP A 119 -7.59 -5.06 -0.16
N SER A 120 -7.50 -5.11 1.17
CA SER A 120 -8.40 -4.42 2.10
C SER A 120 -7.62 -3.42 2.94
N TRP A 121 -8.23 -2.27 3.20
CA TRP A 121 -7.65 -1.23 4.05
C TRP A 121 -7.37 -1.75 5.47
N GLU A 122 -8.10 -2.75 5.95
CA GLU A 122 -7.90 -3.32 7.29
C GLU A 122 -6.49 -3.90 7.49
N LYS A 123 -5.84 -4.30 6.38
CA LYS A 123 -4.53 -4.94 6.36
C LYS A 123 -3.58 -4.20 5.43
N PRO A 124 -3.07 -3.01 5.81
CA PRO A 124 -2.04 -2.35 5.02
C PRO A 124 -0.84 -3.27 4.82
N LEU A 125 -0.24 -3.18 3.65
CA LEU A 125 0.93 -3.96 3.29
C LEU A 125 2.17 -3.16 3.66
N PHE A 126 3.16 -3.82 4.22
CA PHE A 126 4.46 -3.25 4.49
C PHE A 126 5.52 -3.98 3.69
N ALA A 127 6.14 -3.25 2.76
CA ALA A 127 7.21 -3.75 1.92
C ALA A 127 8.55 -3.15 2.38
N LEU A 128 9.37 -3.98 3.03
CA LEU A 128 10.73 -3.65 3.48
C LEU A 128 11.78 -3.89 2.39
N LYS A 129 11.50 -4.82 1.47
CA LYS A 129 12.39 -5.23 0.39
C LYS A 129 11.70 -5.02 -0.95
N HIS A 130 12.50 -4.95 -2.01
CA HIS A 130 11.96 -4.86 -3.37
C HIS A 130 10.99 -6.01 -3.60
N THR A 131 9.74 -5.63 -3.85
CA THR A 131 8.61 -6.55 -3.97
C THR A 131 7.85 -6.20 -5.23
N ASP A 132 7.67 -7.18 -6.10
CA ASP A 132 6.85 -7.07 -7.29
C ASP A 132 5.42 -7.56 -7.02
N PHE A 133 4.47 -6.73 -7.41
CA PHE A 133 3.05 -7.01 -7.33
C PHE A 133 2.49 -7.14 -8.74
N ASN A 134 1.56 -8.08 -8.91
CA ASN A 134 0.80 -8.27 -10.14
C ASN A 134 -0.68 -8.06 -9.86
N ILE A 135 -1.40 -7.50 -10.81
CA ILE A 135 -2.84 -7.26 -10.75
C ILE A 135 -3.46 -7.98 -11.94
N ASP A 136 -4.67 -8.52 -11.74
CA ASP A 136 -5.47 -9.11 -12.82
C ASP A 136 -5.42 -8.26 -14.10
N ASP A 137 -5.26 -8.92 -15.25
CA ASP A 137 -5.16 -8.23 -16.54
C ASP A 137 -6.43 -7.43 -16.86
N GLY A 138 -6.25 -6.25 -17.44
CA GLY A 138 -7.32 -5.29 -17.71
C GLY A 138 -7.97 -4.64 -16.47
N LYS A 139 -7.54 -5.00 -15.25
CA LYS A 139 -8.10 -4.43 -14.01
C LYS A 139 -7.16 -3.45 -13.33
N GLN A 140 -7.69 -2.75 -12.35
CA GLN A 140 -6.95 -1.73 -11.60
C GLN A 140 -7.40 -1.63 -10.14
N VAL A 141 -6.47 -1.16 -9.33
CA VAL A 141 -6.66 -0.95 -7.90
C VAL A 141 -6.16 0.43 -7.48
N GLY A 142 -6.73 0.96 -6.40
CA GLY A 142 -6.34 2.20 -5.76
C GLY A 142 -5.76 1.96 -4.38
N ALA A 143 -4.65 2.64 -4.08
CA ALA A 143 -4.02 2.61 -2.76
C ALA A 143 -3.38 3.96 -2.42
N ILE A 144 -3.22 4.21 -1.12
CA ILE A 144 -2.31 5.24 -0.64
C ILE A 144 -0.94 4.61 -0.45
N ILE A 145 0.08 5.22 -1.04
CA ILE A 145 1.47 4.79 -0.90
C ILE A 145 2.20 5.79 -0.03
N VAL A 146 2.79 5.32 1.07
CA VAL A 146 3.58 6.13 2.00
C VAL A 146 5.01 5.58 2.05
N HIS A 147 5.97 6.44 1.75
CA HIS A 147 7.39 6.10 1.74
C HIS A 147 8.08 6.63 2.98
N PHE A 148 8.93 5.80 3.59
CA PHE A 148 9.74 6.14 4.75
C PHE A 148 11.24 6.02 4.43
N PRO A 149 12.10 6.75 5.15
CA PRO A 149 13.53 6.55 5.03
C PRO A 149 13.87 5.13 5.46
N ARG A 150 14.68 4.44 4.65
CA ARG A 150 15.25 3.16 5.07
C ARG A 150 16.31 3.43 6.11
N ASN A 151 16.13 2.86 7.30
CA ASN A 151 17.19 2.83 8.29
C ASN A 151 18.19 1.74 7.93
N SER A 152 19.40 2.13 7.52
CA SER A 152 20.50 1.23 7.15
C SER A 152 21.08 0.40 8.31
N THR A 153 20.39 0.29 9.45
CA THR A 153 21.00 -0.15 10.71
C THR A 153 20.89 -1.65 11.04
N ASN A 154 20.40 -2.51 10.14
CA ASN A 154 20.32 -3.95 10.40
C ASN A 154 21.06 -4.83 9.37
N ASP A 155 22.11 -4.30 8.74
CA ASP A 155 23.17 -5.13 8.16
C ASP A 155 24.39 -5.13 9.11
N LYS A 156 24.25 -5.84 10.25
CA LYS A 156 25.38 -6.31 11.07
C LYS A 156 25.07 -7.67 11.65
#